data_AF-A0AA35T1K3-F1
#
_entry.id   AF-A0AA35T1K3-F1
#
_cell.length_a   1.000
_cell.length_b   1.000
_cell.length_c   1.000
_cell.angle_alpha   90.00
_cell.angle_beta   90.00
_cell.angle_gamma   90.00
#
_symmetry.space_group_name_H-M   'P 1'
#
loop_
_entity.id
_entity.type
_entity.pdbx_description
1 polymer ?
#
loop_
_entity_poly.entity_id
_entity_poly.type
_entity_poly.pdbx_seq_one_letter_code
_entity_poly.pdbx_strand_id
1 'polypeptide(L)'
;QPEICSSPRRQVWADNADVCANQYAGTGALKTDFTRTGKRTFLGLLKDGYNSAVRYYYNNFNDGYKQDAIDVFLGNYVVNRMETSSMPDVQRAQKYYLMPTIILVTFSLFFLSLLIPSSLLFHGNCTLRARMGDIRRHIHLCIAFTFGLAHMRVHYRLLA
;
A
#
# COMPACT_ATOMS: atom_id res chain seq x y z
N GLN A 1 -14.78 27.99 19.46
CA GLN A 1 -14.85 26.51 19.45
C GLN A 1 -15.89 26.12 18.41
N PRO A 2 -15.58 25.45 17.28
CA PRO A 2 -16.67 25.00 16.42
C PRO A 2 -16.85 23.49 16.56
N GLU A 3 -17.87 23.12 17.35
CA GLU A 3 -18.56 21.84 17.20
C GLU A 3 -19.27 21.86 15.84
N ILE A 4 -18.76 21.12 14.85
CA ILE A 4 -19.54 20.80 13.65
C ILE A 4 -20.25 19.48 13.93
N CYS A 5 -21.55 19.60 14.22
CA CYS A 5 -22.53 18.57 14.56
C CYS A 5 -22.34 17.23 13.83
N SER A 6 -21.61 16.31 14.45
CA SER A 6 -21.64 14.90 14.09
C SER A 6 -22.92 14.33 14.70
N SER A 7 -23.81 13.79 13.86
CA SER A 7 -25.06 13.22 14.38
C SER A 7 -24.74 12.03 15.28
N PRO A 8 -25.49 11.80 16.38
CA PRO A 8 -25.20 10.69 17.31
C PRO A 8 -25.05 9.33 16.59
N ARG A 9 -25.85 9.12 15.55
CA ARG A 9 -25.79 7.92 14.69
C ARG A 9 -24.47 7.77 13.94
N ARG A 10 -23.88 8.88 13.46
CA ARG A 10 -22.59 8.88 12.74
C ARG A 10 -21.42 8.59 13.67
N GLN A 11 -21.46 9.07 14.92
CA GLN A 11 -20.44 8.76 15.91
C GLN A 11 -20.45 7.27 16.26
N VAL A 12 -21.61 6.74 16.65
CA VAL A 12 -21.78 5.31 16.98
C VAL A 12 -21.37 4.42 15.80
N TRP A 13 -21.71 4.81 14.58
CA TRP A 13 -21.29 4.07 13.38
C TRP A 13 -19.78 4.10 13.15
N ALA A 14 -19.14 5.26 13.34
CA ALA A 14 -17.69 5.39 13.21
C ALA A 14 -16.95 4.58 14.30
N ASP A 15 -17.50 4.53 15.52
CA ASP A 15 -16.93 3.74 16.62
C ASP A 15 -17.03 2.24 16.35
N ASN A 16 -18.18 1.77 15.86
CA ASN A 16 -18.33 0.37 15.45
C ASN A 16 -17.36 0.00 14.32
N ALA A 17 -17.22 0.87 13.32
CA ALA A 17 -16.27 0.67 12.24
C ALA A 17 -14.82 0.60 12.74
N ASP A 18 -14.46 1.42 13.72
CA ASP A 18 -13.13 1.41 14.36
C ASP A 18 -12.86 0.11 15.10
N VAL A 19 -13.84 -0.41 15.85
CA VAL A 19 -13.71 -1.69 16.57
C VAL A 19 -13.55 -2.85 15.59
N CYS A 20 -14.40 -2.94 14.56
CA CYS A 20 -14.28 -3.98 13.54
C CYS A 20 -12.94 -3.91 12.80
N ALA A 21 -12.51 -2.70 12.42
CA ALA A 21 -11.22 -2.49 11.76
C ALA A 21 -10.04 -2.93 12.63
N ASN A 22 -10.10 -2.66 13.93
CA ASN A 22 -9.05 -3.07 14.86
C ASN A 22 -8.99 -4.59 15.02
N GLN A 23 -10.13 -5.27 15.06
CA GLN A 23 -10.19 -6.73 15.18
C GLN A 23 -9.63 -7.44 13.95
N TYR A 24 -9.94 -6.95 12.75
CA TYR A 24 -9.47 -7.56 11.50
C TYR A 24 -8.03 -7.17 11.14
N ALA A 25 -7.71 -5.89 11.25
CA ALA A 25 -6.50 -5.31 10.67
C ALA A 25 -5.55 -4.69 11.71
N GLY A 26 -5.85 -4.80 13.01
CA GLY A 26 -5.04 -4.26 14.10
C GLY A 26 -4.93 -2.73 14.11
N THR A 27 -5.77 -2.04 13.34
CA THR A 27 -5.69 -0.58 13.11
C THR A 27 -7.09 0.00 13.03
N GLY A 28 -7.26 1.26 13.45
CA GLY A 28 -8.52 1.98 13.32
C GLY A 28 -8.98 2.11 11.86
N ALA A 29 -10.26 2.41 11.65
CA ALA A 29 -10.85 2.56 10.33
C ALA A 29 -10.24 3.76 9.58
N LEU A 30 -10.14 3.63 8.26
CA LEU A 30 -9.71 4.73 7.39
C LEU A 30 -10.85 5.73 7.20
N LYS A 31 -10.49 7.00 6.95
CA LYS A 31 -11.43 8.11 6.68
C LYS A 31 -12.45 8.32 7.80
N THR A 32 -12.05 8.03 9.02
CA THR A 32 -12.86 8.22 10.23
C THR A 32 -13.13 9.68 10.55
N ASP A 33 -12.22 10.57 10.15
CA ASP A 33 -12.38 12.01 10.24
C ASP A 33 -13.51 12.53 9.35
N PHE A 34 -13.64 11.98 8.13
CA PHE A 34 -14.69 12.34 7.19
C PHE A 34 -16.07 11.85 7.66
N THR A 35 -16.16 10.63 8.21
CA THR A 35 -17.44 10.09 8.72
C THR A 35 -17.92 10.80 9.98
N ARG A 36 -16.99 11.26 10.85
CA ARG A 36 -17.34 12.01 12.06
C ARG A 36 -17.65 13.48 11.76
N THR A 37 -16.77 14.20 11.07
CA THR A 37 -16.89 15.67 10.90
C THR A 37 -17.46 16.10 9.54
N GLY A 38 -17.60 15.19 8.59
CA GLY A 38 -18.06 15.50 7.22
C GLY A 38 -17.07 16.31 6.38
N LYS A 39 -15.91 16.67 6.94
CA LYS A 39 -14.84 17.43 6.28
C LYS A 39 -13.55 16.64 6.33
N ARG A 40 -12.73 16.77 5.27
CA ARG A 40 -11.44 16.10 5.21
C ARG A 40 -10.39 16.92 5.95
N THR A 41 -9.69 16.32 6.90
CA THR A 41 -8.63 16.99 7.67
C THR A 41 -7.25 16.51 7.20
N PHE A 42 -6.25 17.40 7.19
CA PHE A 42 -4.89 17.04 6.80
C PHE A 42 -4.28 15.99 7.75
N LEU A 43 -4.54 16.13 9.06
CA LEU A 43 -4.18 15.16 10.08
C LEU A 43 -4.85 13.79 9.85
N GLY A 44 -6.13 13.77 9.47
CA GLY A 44 -6.84 12.53 9.14
C GLY A 44 -6.29 11.85 7.89
N LEU A 45 -5.83 12.62 6.89
CA LEU A 45 -5.17 12.08 5.72
C LEU A 45 -3.82 11.42 6.05
N LEU A 46 -3.01 12.03 6.92
CA LEU A 46 -1.76 11.42 7.39
C LEU A 46 -2.03 10.13 8.20
N LYS A 47 -3.02 10.17 9.11
CA LYS A 47 -3.41 9.00 9.91
C LYS A 47 -3.91 7.84 9.03
N ASP A 48 -4.66 8.14 7.98
CA ASP A 48 -5.10 7.14 7.01
C ASP A 48 -3.92 6.55 6.22
N GLY A 49 -2.94 7.37 5.86
CA GLY A 49 -1.71 6.91 5.21
C GLY A 49 -0.93 5.95 6.11
N TYR A 50 -0.76 6.30 7.39
CA TYR A 50 -0.12 5.43 8.38
C TYR A 50 -0.86 4.11 8.55
N ASN A 51 -2.18 4.14 8.79
CA ASN A 51 -3.00 2.93 8.93
C ASN A 51 -2.91 2.04 7.68
N SER A 52 -2.90 2.65 6.48
CA SER A 52 -2.75 1.91 5.23
C SER A 52 -1.38 1.23 5.12
N ALA A 53 -0.31 1.92 5.49
CA ALA A 53 1.04 1.37 5.48
C ALA A 53 1.20 0.21 6.48
N VAL A 54 0.65 0.37 7.69
CA VAL A 54 0.65 -0.68 8.72
C VAL A 54 -0.11 -1.91 8.25
N ARG A 55 -1.29 -1.74 7.63
CA ARG A 55 -2.06 -2.85 7.05
C ARG A 55 -1.32 -3.55 5.92
N TYR A 56 -0.68 -2.77 5.04
CA TYR A 56 0.15 -3.32 3.97
C TYR A 56 1.30 -4.17 4.53
N TYR A 57 1.94 -3.70 5.59
CA TYR A 57 3.00 -4.44 6.26
C TYR A 57 2.48 -5.75 6.87
N TYR A 58 1.44 -5.70 7.70
CA TYR A 58 0.91 -6.90 8.35
C TYR A 58 0.39 -7.93 7.34
N ASN A 59 -0.31 -7.49 6.29
CA ASN A 59 -0.83 -8.37 5.24
C ASN A 59 0.28 -9.07 4.45
N ASN A 60 1.41 -8.41 4.20
CA ASN A 60 2.48 -8.98 3.38
C ASN A 60 3.54 -9.75 4.17
N PHE A 61 3.80 -9.37 5.42
CA PHE A 61 4.92 -9.91 6.21
C PHE A 61 4.48 -10.75 7.41
N ASN A 62 3.38 -10.40 8.08
CA ASN A 62 2.97 -11.08 9.31
C ASN A 62 1.88 -12.15 9.08
N ASP A 63 1.13 -12.03 7.98
CA ASP A 63 0.02 -12.94 7.69
C ASP A 63 0.49 -14.37 7.42
N GLY A 64 1.68 -14.54 6.84
CA GLY A 64 2.26 -15.86 6.61
C GLY A 64 2.43 -16.66 7.90
N TYR A 65 2.91 -16.05 8.98
CA TYR A 65 3.08 -16.74 10.26
C TYR A 65 1.75 -17.14 10.89
N LYS A 66 0.68 -16.35 10.66
CA LYS A 66 -0.66 -16.68 11.11
C LYS A 66 -1.23 -17.86 10.34
N GLN A 67 -1.04 -17.89 9.02
CA GLN A 67 -1.46 -19.01 8.17
C GLN A 67 -0.77 -20.31 8.59
N ASP A 68 0.56 -20.28 8.79
CA ASP A 68 1.31 -21.45 9.25
C ASP A 68 0.80 -21.97 10.60
N ALA A 69 0.47 -21.07 11.55
CA ALA A 69 -0.08 -21.46 12.84
C ALA A 69 -1.47 -22.10 12.71
N ILE A 70 -2.35 -21.55 11.87
CA ILE A 70 -3.69 -22.09 11.61
C ILE A 70 -3.58 -23.49 10.97
N ASP A 71 -2.69 -23.68 10.01
CA ASP A 71 -2.49 -24.97 9.35
C ASP A 71 -2.00 -26.06 10.32
N VAL A 72 -1.17 -25.68 11.31
CA VAL A 72 -0.76 -26.58 12.41
C VAL A 72 -1.96 -26.93 13.30
N PHE A 73 -2.79 -25.96 13.67
CA PHE A 73 -3.98 -26.22 14.51
C PHE A 73 -5.05 -27.07 13.80
N LEU A 74 -5.22 -26.89 12.48
CA LEU A 74 -6.18 -27.65 11.69
C LEU A 74 -5.66 -29.05 11.29
N GLY A 75 -4.40 -29.38 11.61
CA GLY A 75 -3.80 -30.66 11.26
C GLY A 75 -3.49 -30.83 9.76
N ASN A 76 -3.58 -29.75 8.98
CA ASN A 76 -3.23 -29.72 7.56
C ASN A 76 -1.71 -29.56 7.35
N TYR A 77 -0.94 -29.41 8.43
CA TYR A 77 0.51 -29.29 8.38
C TYR A 77 1.17 -30.63 8.02
N VAL A 78 1.63 -30.75 6.78
CA VAL A 78 2.37 -31.91 6.29
C VAL A 78 3.86 -31.74 6.62
N VAL A 79 4.37 -32.49 7.60
CA VAL A 79 5.81 -32.55 7.90
C VAL A 79 6.50 -33.35 6.79
N ASN A 80 7.00 -32.66 5.78
CA ASN A 80 7.80 -33.30 4.73
C ASN A 80 9.21 -33.60 5.28
N ARG A 81 9.43 -34.84 5.76
CA ARG A 81 10.70 -35.28 6.37
C ARG A 81 11.91 -35.26 5.43
N MET A 82 11.74 -34.90 4.15
CA MET A 82 12.80 -34.78 3.15
C MET A 82 13.18 -33.32 2.80
N GLU A 83 12.52 -32.31 3.37
CA GLU A 83 12.84 -30.89 3.11
C GLU A 83 13.89 -30.34 4.09
N THR A 84 15.09 -30.93 4.11
CA THR A 84 16.28 -30.22 4.59
C THR A 84 16.82 -29.22 3.57
N SER A 85 16.25 -29.16 2.36
CA SER A 85 16.74 -28.29 1.29
C SER A 85 15.82 -28.27 0.06
N SER A 86 14.73 -27.47 0.07
CA SER A 86 14.28 -26.65 -1.09
C SER A 86 12.84 -26.10 -0.97
N MET A 87 12.75 -24.78 -0.78
CA MET A 87 11.71 -23.87 -1.31
C MET A 87 10.27 -23.87 -0.73
N PRO A 88 10.13 -23.54 0.57
CA PRO A 88 9.16 -22.49 0.97
C PRO A 88 9.87 -21.17 1.30
N ASP A 89 11.12 -21.27 1.76
CA ASP A 89 11.93 -20.13 2.22
C ASP A 89 12.38 -19.23 1.06
N VAL A 90 12.71 -19.78 -0.11
CA VAL A 90 13.14 -18.98 -1.27
C VAL A 90 12.01 -18.10 -1.80
N GLN A 91 10.77 -18.58 -1.87
CA GLN A 91 9.63 -17.74 -2.30
C GLN A 91 9.28 -16.68 -1.25
N ARG A 92 9.37 -17.01 0.04
CA ARG A 92 9.14 -16.07 1.16
C ARG A 92 10.24 -15.00 1.21
N ALA A 93 11.51 -15.40 1.09
CA ALA A 93 12.67 -14.52 0.98
C ALA A 93 12.58 -13.66 -0.28
N GLN A 94 12.19 -14.23 -1.43
CA GLN A 94 12.00 -13.46 -2.66
C GLN A 94 10.88 -12.42 -2.48
N LYS A 95 9.78 -12.74 -1.81
CA LYS A 95 8.72 -11.77 -1.46
C LYS A 95 9.24 -10.69 -0.50
N TYR A 96 10.07 -11.09 0.48
CA TYR A 96 10.70 -10.21 1.46
C TYR A 96 11.66 -9.21 0.81
N TYR A 97 12.41 -9.60 -0.22
CA TYR A 97 13.28 -8.70 -1.00
C TYR A 97 12.53 -7.93 -2.10
N LEU A 98 11.52 -8.53 -2.73
CA LEU A 98 10.76 -7.93 -3.83
C LEU A 98 9.85 -6.77 -3.36
N MET A 99 9.24 -6.87 -2.18
CA MET A 99 8.36 -5.82 -1.65
C MET A 99 9.07 -4.48 -1.37
N PRO A 100 10.18 -4.42 -0.59
CA PRO A 100 10.90 -3.17 -0.35
C PRO A 100 11.62 -2.64 -1.59
N THR A 101 12.07 -3.51 -2.51
CA THR A 101 12.69 -3.07 -3.77
C THR A 101 11.69 -2.38 -4.70
N ILE A 102 10.45 -2.88 -4.81
CA ILE A 102 9.39 -2.21 -5.58
C ILE A 102 9.08 -0.82 -4.99
N ILE A 103 9.00 -0.71 -3.66
CA ILE A 103 8.76 0.57 -2.98
C ILE A 103 9.92 1.54 -3.22
N LEU A 104 11.18 1.09 -3.08
CA LEU A 104 12.36 1.92 -3.32
C LEU A 104 12.44 2.40 -4.78
N VAL A 105 12.18 1.53 -5.75
CA VAL A 105 12.21 1.86 -7.17
C VAL A 105 11.10 2.86 -7.52
N THR A 106 9.88 2.67 -7.01
CA THR A 106 8.78 3.61 -7.28
C THR A 106 8.99 4.97 -6.62
N PHE A 107 9.47 5.01 -5.38
CA PHE A 107 9.78 6.26 -4.69
C PHE A 107 10.95 7.01 -5.35
N SER A 108 12.01 6.30 -5.73
CA SER A 108 13.17 6.91 -6.41
C SER A 108 12.78 7.49 -7.77
N LEU A 109 11.99 6.78 -8.57
CA LEU A 109 11.49 7.28 -9.86
C LEU A 109 10.55 8.48 -9.70
N PHE A 110 9.72 8.51 -8.66
CA PHE A 110 8.88 9.66 -8.33
C PHE A 110 9.72 10.90 -7.97
N PHE A 111 10.73 10.74 -7.10
CA PHE A 111 11.63 11.84 -6.76
C PHE A 111 12.49 12.30 -7.94
N LEU A 112 12.98 11.40 -8.78
CA LEU A 112 13.66 11.74 -10.05
C LEU A 112 12.75 12.59 -10.96
N SER A 113 11.45 12.26 -11.03
CA SER A 113 10.48 13.04 -11.82
C SER A 113 10.22 14.45 -11.26
N LEU A 114 10.34 14.63 -9.94
CA LEU A 114 10.20 15.91 -9.25
C LEU A 114 11.48 16.75 -9.30
N LEU A 115 12.64 16.11 -9.16
CA LEU A 115 13.94 16.78 -9.14
C LEU A 115 14.39 17.27 -10.51
N ILE A 116 13.90 16.72 -11.63
CA ILE A 116 14.19 17.25 -12.98
C ILE A 116 13.38 18.54 -13.17
N PRO A 117 13.99 19.72 -12.94
CA PRO A 117 13.25 20.96 -13.05
C PRO A 117 13.05 21.25 -14.54
N SER A 118 11.89 21.76 -14.90
CA SER A 118 11.60 22.25 -16.25
C SER A 118 12.55 23.39 -16.69
N SER A 119 13.40 23.90 -15.80
CA SER A 119 14.43 24.89 -16.05
C SER A 119 15.65 24.34 -16.82
N LEU A 120 16.06 23.08 -16.64
CA LEU A 120 17.10 22.46 -17.50
C LEU A 120 16.61 22.25 -18.94
N LEU A 121 15.29 22.22 -19.09
CA LEU A 121 14.54 22.17 -20.34
C LEU A 121 14.37 23.55 -21.01
N PHE A 122 14.69 24.64 -20.30
CA PHE A 122 14.45 26.00 -20.77
C PHE A 122 15.56 26.50 -21.70
N HIS A 123 16.75 25.89 -21.66
CA HIS A 123 17.85 26.17 -22.60
C HIS A 123 17.79 25.32 -23.89
N GLY A 124 16.83 24.40 -24.01
CA GLY A 124 16.67 23.55 -25.19
C GLY A 124 15.64 24.11 -26.18
N ASN A 125 15.93 23.96 -27.48
CA ASN A 125 15.02 24.30 -28.59
C ASN A 125 13.59 23.79 -28.37
N CYS A 126 12.57 24.47 -28.92
CA CYS A 126 11.14 24.13 -28.77
C CYS A 126 10.80 22.64 -29.06
N THR A 127 11.56 21.99 -29.95
CA THR A 127 11.45 20.56 -30.28
C THR A 127 11.87 19.64 -29.13
N LEU A 128 12.92 19.99 -28.37
CA LEU A 128 13.36 19.24 -27.18
C LEU A 128 12.33 19.35 -26.04
N ARG A 129 11.67 20.51 -25.93
CA ARG A 129 10.62 20.75 -24.93
C ARG A 129 9.37 19.90 -25.15
N ALA A 130 8.90 19.81 -26.39
CA ALA A 130 7.78 18.92 -26.73
C ALA A 130 8.14 17.45 -26.47
N ARG A 131 9.35 17.03 -26.86
CA ARG A 131 9.83 15.64 -26.72
C ARG A 131 10.03 15.23 -25.26
N MET A 132 10.57 16.10 -24.40
CA MET A 132 10.71 15.79 -22.97
C MET A 132 9.38 15.85 -22.20
N GLY A 133 8.42 16.68 -22.64
CA GLY A 133 7.05 16.66 -22.11
C GLY A 133 6.32 15.35 -22.45
N ASP A 134 6.61 14.77 -23.62
CA ASP A 134 6.09 13.47 -24.04
C ASP A 134 6.78 12.31 -23.28
N ILE A 135 8.10 12.37 -23.11
CA ILE A 135 8.86 11.41 -22.30
C ILE A 135 8.39 11.44 -20.83
N ARG A 136 8.14 12.62 -20.25
CA ARG A 136 7.61 12.74 -18.89
C ARG A 136 6.23 12.09 -18.77
N ARG A 137 5.35 12.29 -19.75
CA ARG A 137 4.03 11.64 -19.80
C ARG A 137 4.16 10.12 -19.93
N HIS A 138 5.07 9.63 -20.78
CA HIS A 138 5.38 8.22 -20.90
C HIS A 138 5.96 7.62 -19.62
N ILE A 139 6.84 8.32 -18.91
CA ILE A 139 7.36 7.89 -17.60
C ILE A 139 6.23 7.77 -16.58
N HIS A 140 5.33 8.76 -16.50
CA HIS A 140 4.15 8.68 -15.62
C HIS A 140 3.20 7.53 -16.00
N LEU A 141 2.98 7.28 -17.30
CA LEU A 141 2.20 6.15 -17.80
C LEU A 141 2.87 4.79 -17.48
N CYS A 142 4.19 4.68 -17.63
CA CYS A 142 4.95 3.48 -17.28
C CYS A 142 4.98 3.23 -15.76
N ILE A 143 5.05 4.28 -14.94
CA ILE A 143 4.94 4.17 -13.48
C ILE A 143 3.51 3.74 -13.10
N ALA A 144 2.48 4.33 -13.72
CA ALA A 144 1.09 3.94 -13.48
C ALA A 144 0.82 2.49 -13.91
N PHE A 145 1.42 2.04 -15.03
CA PHE A 145 1.28 0.67 -15.53
C PHE A 145 2.04 -0.36 -14.68
N THR A 146 3.26 -0.05 -14.22
CA THR A 146 4.02 -0.93 -13.33
C THR A 146 3.38 -1.03 -11.95
N PHE A 147 2.87 0.08 -11.41
CA PHE A 147 2.10 0.08 -10.16
C PHE A 147 0.77 -0.68 -10.33
N GLY A 148 0.06 -0.49 -11.45
CA GLY A 148 -1.16 -1.21 -11.79
C GLY A 148 -0.97 -2.72 -11.93
N LEU A 149 0.10 -3.16 -12.60
CA LEU A 149 0.43 -4.59 -12.73
C LEU A 149 0.90 -5.21 -11.41
N ALA A 150 1.68 -4.49 -10.60
CA ALA A 150 2.06 -4.94 -9.26
C ALA A 150 0.83 -5.08 -8.35
N HIS A 151 -0.09 -4.11 -8.39
CA HIS A 151 -1.34 -4.14 -7.66
C HIS A 151 -2.25 -5.29 -8.13
N MET A 152 -2.40 -5.50 -9.45
CA MET A 152 -3.18 -6.61 -10.01
C MET A 152 -2.62 -7.99 -9.63
N ARG A 153 -1.29 -8.16 -9.58
CA ARG A 153 -0.65 -9.42 -9.14
C ARG A 153 -0.84 -9.71 -7.65
N VAL A 154 -0.90 -8.68 -6.82
CA VAL A 154 -1.19 -8.83 -5.38
C VAL A 154 -2.67 -9.13 -5.14
N HIS A 155 -3.57 -8.47 -5.87
CA HIS A 155 -5.01 -8.69 -5.75
C HIS A 155 -5.46 -10.08 -6.23
N TYR A 156 -4.87 -10.62 -7.30
CA TYR A 156 -5.22 -11.95 -7.82
C TYR A 156 -4.77 -13.10 -6.90
N ARG A 157 -3.81 -12.87 -6.00
CA ARG A 157 -3.37 -13.84 -4.97
C ARG A 157 -4.08 -13.68 -3.61
N LEU A 158 -4.91 -12.66 -3.45
CA LEU A 158 -5.75 -12.46 -2.26
C LEU A 158 -7.20 -12.95 -2.49
N LEU A 159 -7.56 -13.31 -3.72
CA LEU A 159 -8.89 -13.77 -4.13
C LEU A 159 -8.91 -15.26 -4.55
N ALA A 160 -7.77 -15.94 -4.49
CA ALA A 160 -7.63 -17.39 -4.66
C ALA A 160 -7.09 -17.98 -3.35
#